data_AF-A0A6N3UVB2-F1
#
_entry.id   AF-A0A6N3UVB2-F1
#
_cell.length_a   1.000
_cell.length_b   1.000
_cell.length_c   1.000
_cell.angle_alpha   90.00
_cell.angle_beta   90.00
_cell.angle_gamma   90.00
#
_symmetry.space_group_name_H-M   'P 1'
#
loop_
_entity.id
_entity.type
_entity.pdbx_description
1 polymer ?
#
loop_
_entity_poly.entity_id
_entity_poly.type
_entity_poly.pdbx_seq_one_letter_code
_entity_poly.pdbx_strand_id
1 'polypeptide(L)'
;MSFKQTLTNLFGHNAVKKALIWVLVVAVAVIVVVTQFAFPVKAQYAYTRLYSYSGQSFDNMIKNVYDKLKDGTHLDSRSTSKLLSDTDFDMTKSENYLRVEMVFDFTNIGMYKINNIQFSIDDIPYDKQAFVLKETNISSIDRFNSSKVSLIFVIDRSGLTNEEITKAVSSLRISYKFDRPELFSSGGEITLPETVLLPFDEAKTGG
;
A
#
# COMPACT_ATOMS: atom_id res chain seq x y z
N MET A 1 -22.51 28.07 35.63
CA MET A 1 -22.23 26.93 36.53
C MET A 1 -21.67 25.81 35.66
N SER A 2 -20.52 25.21 36.00
CA SER A 2 -19.88 24.18 35.16
C SER A 2 -20.74 22.90 35.10
N PHE A 3 -20.79 22.22 33.95
CA PHE A 3 -21.47 20.91 33.80
C PHE A 3 -21.04 19.92 34.89
N LYS A 4 -19.77 19.97 35.27
CA LYS A 4 -19.18 19.16 36.35
C LYS A 4 -19.77 19.48 37.72
N GLN A 5 -20.04 20.76 38.03
CA GLN A 5 -20.66 21.17 39.30
C GLN A 5 -22.13 20.78 39.38
N THR A 6 -22.86 20.87 38.27
CA THR A 6 -24.29 20.52 38.20
C THR A 6 -24.50 19.02 38.44
N LEU A 7 -23.67 18.15 37.85
CA LEU A 7 -23.71 16.70 38.09
C LEU A 7 -23.32 16.33 39.54
N THR A 8 -22.35 17.05 40.13
CA THR A 8 -21.83 16.76 41.48
C THR A 8 -22.87 17.06 42.56
N ASN A 9 -23.68 18.10 42.36
CA ASN A 9 -24.78 18.46 43.27
C ASN A 9 -25.99 17.52 43.14
N LEU A 10 -26.20 16.89 41.98
CA LEU A 10 -27.38 16.05 41.71
C LEU A 10 -27.17 14.57 42.08
N PHE A 11 -25.96 14.03 41.92
CA PHE A 11 -25.68 12.60 42.10
C PHE A 11 -24.73 12.28 43.26
N GLY A 12 -24.21 13.30 43.95
CA GLY A 12 -23.21 13.12 45.00
C GLY A 12 -21.81 12.85 44.42
N HIS A 13 -20.79 13.38 45.11
CA HIS A 13 -19.41 13.41 44.63
C HIS A 13 -18.82 12.02 44.29
N ASN A 14 -19.29 10.96 44.96
CA ASN A 14 -18.86 9.59 44.71
C ASN A 14 -19.52 8.96 43.47
N ALA A 15 -20.76 9.31 43.14
CA ALA A 15 -21.41 8.80 41.93
C ALA A 15 -20.83 9.45 40.67
N VAL A 16 -20.54 10.76 40.72
CA VAL A 16 -19.89 11.47 39.59
C VAL A 16 -18.49 10.93 39.31
N LYS A 17 -17.69 10.65 40.36
CA LYS A 17 -16.38 10.00 40.19
C LYS A 17 -16.50 8.62 39.54
N LYS A 18 -17.44 7.78 40.00
CA LYS A 18 -17.68 6.44 39.42
C LYS A 18 -18.14 6.52 37.96
N ALA A 19 -19.06 7.43 37.64
CA ALA A 19 -19.53 7.64 36.27
C ALA A 19 -18.39 8.06 35.34
N LEU A 20 -17.51 8.96 35.80
CA LEU A 20 -16.37 9.43 35.01
C LEU A 20 -15.33 8.33 34.76
N ILE A 21 -15.11 7.44 35.74
CA ILE A 21 -14.28 6.24 35.58
C ILE A 21 -14.90 5.29 34.54
N TRP A 22 -16.20 5.04 34.61
CA TRP A 22 -16.88 4.19 33.63
C TRP A 22 -16.82 4.74 32.21
N VAL A 23 -17.00 6.06 32.04
CA VAL A 23 -16.82 6.72 30.74
C VAL A 23 -15.39 6.52 30.21
N LEU A 24 -14.38 6.65 31.08
CA LEU A 24 -12.99 6.40 30.69
C LEU A 24 -12.77 4.93 30.27
N VAL A 25 -13.28 3.98 31.04
CA VAL A 25 -13.15 2.53 30.74
C VAL A 25 -13.81 2.21 29.41
N VAL A 26 -15.02 2.70 29.16
CA VAL A 26 -15.73 2.50 27.89
C VAL A 26 -14.96 3.15 26.73
N ALA A 27 -14.46 4.37 26.90
CA ALA A 27 -13.66 5.03 25.86
C ALA A 27 -12.40 4.23 25.51
N VAL A 28 -11.68 3.71 26.52
CA VAL A 28 -10.51 2.86 26.31
C VAL A 28 -10.88 1.55 25.61
N ALA A 29 -11.96 0.89 26.04
CA ALA A 29 -12.43 -0.35 25.42
C ALA A 29 -12.78 -0.14 23.94
N VAL A 30 -13.47 0.96 23.60
CA VAL A 30 -13.79 1.32 22.21
C VAL A 30 -12.52 1.56 21.39
N ILE A 31 -11.54 2.30 21.91
CA ILE A 31 -10.27 2.53 21.22
C ILE A 31 -9.55 1.21 20.97
N VAL A 32 -9.51 0.30 21.95
CA VAL A 32 -8.91 -1.02 21.78
C VAL A 32 -9.63 -1.80 20.69
N VAL A 33 -10.96 -1.87 20.71
CA VAL A 33 -11.72 -2.60 19.67
C VAL A 33 -11.46 -2.00 18.28
N VAL A 34 -11.49 -0.68 18.13
CA VAL A 34 -11.26 -0.02 16.84
C VAL A 34 -9.84 -0.28 16.34
N THR A 35 -8.83 -0.12 17.19
CA THR A 35 -7.42 -0.32 16.80
C THR A 35 -7.10 -1.79 16.52
N GLN A 36 -7.72 -2.75 17.20
CA GLN A 36 -7.43 -4.17 16.99
C GLN A 36 -8.20 -4.79 15.81
N PHE A 37 -9.42 -4.30 15.53
CA PHE A 37 -10.29 -4.93 14.54
C PHE A 37 -10.47 -4.12 13.26
N ALA A 38 -10.63 -2.80 13.35
CA ALA A 38 -10.89 -1.95 12.18
C ALA A 38 -9.60 -1.43 11.54
N PHE A 39 -8.64 -0.96 12.36
CA PHE A 39 -7.40 -0.36 11.86
C PHE A 39 -6.15 -0.90 12.56
N PRO A 40 -5.86 -2.22 12.45
CA PRO A 40 -4.69 -2.83 13.09
C PRO A 40 -3.37 -2.52 12.40
N VAL A 41 -3.40 -1.82 11.27
CA VAL A 41 -2.22 -1.52 10.46
C VAL A 41 -2.14 -0.02 10.21
N LYS A 42 -0.94 0.52 10.40
CA LYS A 42 -0.56 1.84 9.89
C LYS A 42 0.34 1.61 8.68
N ALA A 43 -0.06 2.10 7.52
CA ALA A 43 0.73 2.06 6.29
C ALA A 43 1.09 3.49 5.89
N GLN A 44 2.37 3.73 5.62
CA GLN A 44 2.88 5.06 5.26
C GLN A 44 3.85 4.97 4.09
N TYR A 45 3.79 5.94 3.18
CA TYR A 45 4.79 6.09 2.13
C TYR A 45 6.17 6.34 2.74
N ALA A 46 7.17 5.56 2.32
CA ALA A 46 8.55 5.72 2.79
C ALA A 46 9.41 6.40 1.71
N TYR A 47 9.59 5.73 0.56
CA TYR A 47 10.39 6.24 -0.56
C TYR A 47 10.11 5.46 -1.84
N THR A 48 10.64 5.96 -2.96
CA THR A 48 10.57 5.29 -4.26
C THR A 48 11.97 5.01 -4.77
N ARG A 49 12.14 3.88 -5.46
CA ARG A 49 13.34 3.55 -6.24
C ARG A 49 12.95 3.35 -7.70
N LEU A 50 13.87 3.72 -8.58
CA LEU A 50 13.70 3.56 -10.01
C LEU A 50 14.75 2.60 -10.56
N TYR A 51 14.31 1.72 -11.43
CA TYR A 51 15.18 0.78 -12.13
C TYR A 51 14.95 0.90 -13.63
N SER A 52 16.05 0.95 -14.38
CA SER A 52 16.03 0.80 -15.83
C SER A 52 16.17 -0.67 -16.19
N TYR A 53 15.45 -1.08 -17.23
CA TYR A 53 15.63 -2.39 -17.83
C TYR A 53 16.92 -2.40 -18.63
N SER A 54 17.68 -3.49 -18.52
CA SER A 54 18.99 -3.66 -19.19
C SER A 54 19.11 -5.00 -19.92
N GLY A 55 18.01 -5.76 -20.03
CA GLY A 55 17.98 -7.07 -20.70
C GLY A 55 18.52 -8.21 -19.83
N GLN A 56 18.54 -8.05 -18.50
CA GLN A 56 19.07 -9.04 -17.55
C GLN A 56 18.05 -10.11 -17.12
N SER A 57 18.50 -11.07 -16.31
CA SER A 57 17.65 -12.18 -15.82
C SER A 57 16.39 -11.71 -15.09
N PHE A 58 16.46 -10.63 -14.32
CA PHE A 58 15.31 -10.09 -13.60
C PHE A 58 14.27 -9.50 -14.56
N ASP A 59 14.72 -8.85 -15.62
CA ASP A 59 13.87 -8.30 -16.68
C ASP A 59 13.09 -9.42 -17.39
N ASN A 60 13.75 -10.55 -17.62
CA ASN A 60 13.14 -11.76 -18.18
C ASN A 60 12.06 -12.35 -17.25
N MET A 61 12.22 -12.25 -15.93
CA MET A 61 11.20 -12.67 -14.98
C MET A 61 9.94 -11.80 -15.11
N ILE A 62 10.09 -10.48 -15.19
CA ILE A 62 8.96 -9.57 -15.34
C ILE A 62 8.26 -9.78 -16.69
N LYS A 63 9.02 -9.98 -17.78
CA LYS A 63 8.44 -10.30 -19.09
C LYS A 63 7.66 -11.61 -19.08
N ASN A 64 8.17 -12.65 -18.43
CA ASN A 64 7.46 -13.92 -18.29
C ASN A 64 6.14 -13.77 -17.51
N VAL A 65 6.12 -12.94 -16.46
CA VAL A 65 4.89 -12.61 -15.73
C VAL A 65 3.90 -11.88 -16.64
N TYR A 66 4.35 -10.90 -17.42
CA TYR A 66 3.52 -10.20 -18.40
C TYR A 66 2.90 -11.17 -19.42
N ASP A 67 3.71 -12.03 -20.05
CA ASP A 67 3.25 -12.96 -21.10
C ASP A 67 2.18 -13.92 -20.57
N LYS A 68 2.41 -14.49 -19.38
CA LYS A 68 1.42 -15.35 -18.74
C LYS A 68 0.10 -14.63 -18.49
N LEU A 69 0.15 -13.39 -18.01
CA LEU A 69 -1.05 -12.60 -17.78
C LEU A 69 -1.78 -12.24 -19.09
N LYS A 70 -1.04 -11.89 -20.15
CA LYS A 70 -1.59 -11.53 -21.46
C LYS A 70 -2.27 -12.73 -22.13
N ASP A 71 -1.68 -13.91 -22.03
CA ASP A 71 -2.19 -15.16 -22.61
C ASP A 71 -3.32 -15.78 -21.76
N GLY A 72 -3.72 -15.14 -20.66
CA GLY A 72 -4.74 -15.65 -19.74
C GLY A 72 -4.30 -16.90 -18.97
N THR A 73 -2.99 -17.18 -18.95
CA THR A 73 -2.42 -18.28 -18.16
C THR A 73 -2.45 -17.90 -16.68
N HIS A 74 -2.99 -18.79 -15.85
CA HIS A 74 -3.00 -18.57 -14.41
C HIS A 74 -1.57 -18.50 -13.86
N LEU A 75 -1.26 -17.39 -13.18
CA LEU A 75 -0.11 -17.32 -12.29
C LEU A 75 -0.36 -18.19 -11.05
N ASP A 76 0.68 -18.42 -10.24
CA ASP A 76 0.50 -19.01 -8.92
C ASP A 76 -0.63 -18.29 -8.19
N SER A 77 -1.51 -19.04 -7.52
CA SER A 77 -2.56 -18.54 -6.63
C SER A 77 -2.14 -17.44 -5.65
N ARG A 78 -0.85 -17.40 -5.31
CA ARG A 78 -0.26 -16.36 -4.43
C ARG A 78 0.19 -15.12 -5.18
N SER A 79 0.29 -15.17 -6.50
CA SER A 79 0.72 -14.04 -7.30
C SER A 79 -0.24 -12.87 -7.11
N THR A 80 0.36 -11.72 -6.85
CA THR A 80 -0.36 -10.45 -6.75
C THR A 80 -0.26 -9.69 -8.06
N SER A 81 0.34 -10.27 -9.10
CA SER A 81 0.64 -9.58 -10.34
C SER A 81 -0.61 -9.38 -11.18
N LYS A 82 -0.74 -8.19 -11.78
CA LYS A 82 -1.89 -7.84 -12.60
C LYS A 82 -1.47 -6.90 -13.72
N LEU A 83 -2.03 -7.09 -14.92
CA LEU A 83 -1.95 -6.10 -15.99
C LEU A 83 -2.71 -4.84 -15.58
N LEU A 84 -2.12 -3.71 -15.88
CA LEU A 84 -2.65 -2.39 -15.60
C LEU A 84 -3.19 -1.69 -16.86
N SER A 85 -2.74 -2.13 -18.03
CA SER A 85 -3.21 -1.66 -19.33
C SER A 85 -3.09 -2.78 -20.38
N ASP A 86 -3.62 -2.50 -21.57
CA ASP A 86 -3.45 -3.36 -22.74
C ASP A 86 -2.15 -3.09 -23.51
N THR A 87 -1.34 -2.12 -23.07
CA THR A 87 -0.06 -1.75 -23.72
C THR A 87 0.86 -2.94 -23.84
N ASP A 88 1.42 -3.13 -25.03
CA ASP A 88 2.37 -4.19 -25.27
C ASP A 88 3.69 -3.92 -24.57
N PHE A 89 4.18 -4.91 -23.84
CA PHE A 89 5.47 -4.87 -23.17
C PHE A 89 6.57 -5.44 -24.07
N ASP A 90 7.19 -4.57 -24.88
CA ASP A 90 8.21 -4.93 -25.87
C ASP A 90 9.62 -4.79 -25.31
N MET A 91 10.15 -5.89 -24.77
CA MET A 91 11.51 -5.95 -24.24
C MET A 91 12.62 -5.69 -25.28
N THR A 92 12.33 -5.63 -26.58
CA THR A 92 13.33 -5.22 -27.58
C THR A 92 13.65 -3.73 -27.50
N LYS A 93 12.78 -2.95 -26.86
CA LYS A 93 12.95 -1.53 -26.54
C LYS A 93 12.97 -1.33 -25.03
N SER A 94 13.75 -2.15 -24.32
CA SER A 94 13.78 -2.15 -22.85
C SER A 94 14.07 -0.77 -22.24
N GLU A 95 14.81 0.08 -22.95
CA GLU A 95 15.09 1.46 -22.59
C GLU A 95 13.83 2.33 -22.44
N ASN A 96 12.72 1.93 -23.05
CA ASN A 96 11.44 2.62 -22.94
C ASN A 96 10.67 2.27 -21.67
N TYR A 97 11.13 1.31 -20.88
CA TYR A 97 10.42 0.90 -19.67
C TYR A 97 11.19 1.29 -18.41
N LEU A 98 10.43 1.75 -17.43
CA LEU A 98 10.91 2.02 -16.09
C LEU A 98 10.19 1.11 -15.11
N ARG A 99 10.96 0.47 -14.24
CA ARG A 99 10.41 -0.21 -13.07
C ARG A 99 10.45 0.74 -11.88
N VAL A 100 9.29 0.98 -11.31
CA VAL A 100 9.13 1.78 -10.09
C VAL A 100 8.91 0.82 -8.93
N GLU A 101 9.77 0.89 -7.92
CA GLU A 101 9.55 0.23 -6.63
C GLU A 101 9.16 1.30 -5.61
N MET A 102 7.87 1.34 -5.26
CA MET A 102 7.34 2.20 -4.21
C MET A 102 7.32 1.43 -2.89
N VAL A 103 8.05 1.93 -1.90
CA VAL A 103 8.23 1.27 -0.60
C VAL A 103 7.38 1.97 0.46
N PHE A 104 6.67 1.16 1.22
CA PHE A 104 5.82 1.61 2.32
C PHE A 104 6.27 1.00 3.64
N ASP A 105 6.25 1.82 4.69
CA ASP A 105 6.42 1.34 6.06
C ASP A 105 5.06 0.86 6.58
N PHE A 106 4.98 -0.44 6.85
CA PHE A 106 3.81 -1.07 7.46
C PHE A 106 4.11 -1.39 8.92
N THR A 107 3.25 -0.91 9.81
CA THR A 107 3.32 -1.22 11.24
C THR A 107 2.04 -1.92 11.67
N ASN A 108 2.17 -3.19 12.06
CA ASN A 108 1.10 -3.97 12.66
C ASN A 108 1.01 -3.63 14.15
N ILE A 109 0.00 -2.86 14.53
CA ILE A 109 -0.33 -2.55 15.94
C ILE A 109 -1.37 -3.52 16.52
N GLY A 110 -1.81 -4.48 15.70
CA GLY A 110 -2.76 -5.52 16.09
C GLY A 110 -2.10 -6.65 16.88
N MET A 111 -2.93 -7.34 17.66
CA MET A 111 -2.56 -8.54 18.44
C MET A 111 -2.36 -9.79 17.56
N TYR A 112 -2.80 -9.75 16.31
CA TYR A 112 -2.75 -10.86 15.37
C TYR A 112 -1.74 -10.61 14.27
N LYS A 113 -1.16 -11.69 13.75
CA LYS A 113 -0.29 -11.64 12.58
C LYS A 113 -1.10 -11.23 11.36
N ILE A 114 -0.49 -10.43 10.48
CA ILE A 114 -1.05 -10.15 9.16
C ILE A 114 -0.21 -10.84 8.09
N ASN A 115 -0.89 -11.38 7.09
CA ASN A 115 -0.29 -12.11 5.98
C ASN A 115 -0.78 -11.53 4.66
N ASN A 116 -0.10 -11.94 3.57
CA ASN A 116 -0.59 -11.73 2.21
C ASN A 116 -0.96 -10.27 1.95
N ILE A 117 -0.06 -9.35 2.29
CA ILE A 117 -0.27 -7.93 2.00
C ILE A 117 -0.25 -7.76 0.48
N GLN A 118 -1.33 -7.21 -0.08
CA GLN A 118 -1.49 -6.97 -1.51
C GLN A 118 -1.89 -5.51 -1.74
N PHE A 119 -1.27 -4.87 -2.71
CA PHE A 119 -1.68 -3.55 -3.18
C PHE A 119 -2.62 -3.64 -4.37
N SER A 120 -3.52 -2.68 -4.45
CA SER A 120 -4.30 -2.34 -5.64
C SER A 120 -3.99 -0.90 -6.03
N ILE A 121 -4.04 -0.64 -7.33
CA ILE A 121 -4.01 0.71 -7.90
C ILE A 121 -5.39 0.91 -8.49
N ASP A 122 -6.20 1.74 -7.85
CA ASP A 122 -7.65 1.75 -8.06
C ASP A 122 -8.06 2.67 -9.21
N ASP A 123 -7.35 3.79 -9.38
CA ASP A 123 -7.61 4.77 -10.44
C ASP A 123 -6.31 5.02 -11.22
N ILE A 124 -6.08 4.21 -12.26
CA ILE A 124 -5.00 4.46 -13.22
C ILE A 124 -5.52 5.51 -14.22
N PRO A 125 -4.82 6.64 -14.42
CA PRO A 125 -5.22 7.63 -15.41
C PRO A 125 -5.34 6.97 -16.80
N TYR A 126 -6.56 6.87 -17.32
CA TYR A 126 -6.89 6.12 -18.55
C TYR A 126 -6.21 6.71 -19.80
N ASP A 127 -5.83 7.98 -19.73
CA ASP A 127 -5.08 8.73 -20.73
C ASP A 127 -3.58 8.36 -20.77
N LYS A 128 -3.09 7.58 -19.81
CA LYS A 128 -1.69 7.17 -19.69
C LYS A 128 -1.53 5.66 -19.56
N GLN A 129 -1.87 4.93 -20.62
CA GLN A 129 -1.63 3.48 -20.79
C GLN A 129 -0.17 3.02 -20.54
N ALA A 130 0.71 3.95 -20.21
CA ALA A 130 2.06 3.77 -19.69
C ALA A 130 2.17 2.71 -18.58
N PHE A 131 1.19 2.57 -17.68
CA PHE A 131 1.27 1.54 -16.63
C PHE A 131 0.99 0.15 -17.22
N VAL A 132 2.00 -0.72 -17.25
CA VAL A 132 1.92 -2.04 -17.90
C VAL A 132 1.44 -3.11 -16.93
N LEU A 133 2.13 -3.28 -15.81
CA LEU A 133 1.81 -4.29 -14.79
C LEU A 133 2.21 -3.82 -13.39
N LYS A 134 1.63 -4.44 -12.37
CA LYS A 134 2.08 -4.34 -10.98
C LYS A 134 2.38 -5.69 -10.37
N GLU A 135 3.18 -5.68 -9.30
CA GLU A 135 3.50 -6.79 -8.42
C GLU A 135 3.64 -6.27 -6.97
N THR A 136 3.28 -7.08 -5.99
CA THR A 136 3.51 -6.78 -4.56
C THR A 136 4.47 -7.82 -3.99
N ASN A 137 5.53 -7.36 -3.32
CA ASN A 137 6.38 -8.28 -2.55
C ASN A 137 5.58 -8.76 -1.34
N ILE A 138 5.13 -10.02 -1.40
CA ILE A 138 4.24 -10.60 -0.41
C ILE A 138 4.97 -10.66 0.93
N SER A 139 4.48 -9.89 1.90
CA SER A 139 5.03 -9.88 3.24
C SER A 139 4.03 -10.42 4.25
N SER A 140 4.57 -10.93 5.34
CA SER A 140 3.84 -11.16 6.58
C SER A 140 4.48 -10.34 7.68
N ILE A 141 3.66 -9.75 8.55
CA ILE A 141 4.14 -8.93 9.65
C ILE A 141 3.54 -9.48 10.94
N ASP A 142 4.42 -9.93 11.84
CA ASP A 142 4.01 -10.39 13.17
C ASP A 142 3.34 -9.26 13.96
N ARG A 143 2.61 -9.64 15.00
CA ARG A 143 1.95 -8.69 15.91
C ARG A 143 2.96 -7.69 16.49
N PHE A 144 2.54 -6.44 16.64
CA PHE A 144 3.36 -5.36 17.23
C PHE A 144 4.73 -5.19 16.57
N ASN A 145 4.79 -5.38 15.26
CA ASN A 145 6.03 -5.30 14.49
C ASN A 145 5.85 -4.45 13.24
N SER A 146 6.96 -4.05 12.63
CA SER A 146 7.00 -3.25 11.42
C SER A 146 7.82 -3.91 10.34
N SER A 147 7.45 -3.69 9.09
CA SER A 147 8.22 -4.12 7.93
C SER A 147 8.03 -3.17 6.76
N LYS A 148 8.95 -3.24 5.81
CA LYS A 148 8.85 -2.54 4.52
C LYS A 148 8.20 -3.46 3.51
N VAL A 149 7.21 -2.92 2.80
CA VAL A 149 6.48 -3.65 1.76
C VAL A 149 6.53 -2.83 0.48
N SER A 150 6.90 -3.50 -0.61
CA SER A 150 7.09 -2.85 -1.91
C SER A 150 5.92 -3.12 -2.84
N LEU A 151 5.36 -2.06 -3.41
CA LEU A 151 4.56 -2.09 -4.64
C LEU A 151 5.50 -1.84 -5.81
N ILE A 152 5.60 -2.79 -6.71
CA ILE A 152 6.38 -2.69 -7.94
C ILE A 152 5.41 -2.48 -9.09
N PHE A 153 5.70 -1.55 -9.99
CA PHE A 153 4.99 -1.43 -11.26
C PHE A 153 5.90 -0.98 -12.39
N VAL A 154 5.47 -1.25 -13.60
CA VAL A 154 6.20 -0.94 -14.83
C VAL A 154 5.50 0.18 -15.58
N ILE A 155 6.29 1.18 -16.01
CA ILE A 155 5.85 2.31 -16.81
C ILE A 155 6.55 2.26 -18.17
N ASP A 156 5.78 2.22 -19.26
CA ASP A 156 6.24 2.62 -20.60
C ASP A 156 6.38 4.15 -20.63
N ARG A 157 7.62 4.62 -20.68
CA ARG A 157 7.96 6.05 -20.75
C ARG A 157 8.06 6.57 -22.19
N SER A 158 7.72 5.77 -23.20
CA SER A 158 7.77 6.19 -24.60
C SER A 158 6.96 7.47 -24.82
N GLY A 159 7.65 8.56 -25.20
CA GLY A 159 7.00 9.85 -25.46
C GLY A 159 6.52 10.61 -24.22
N LEU A 160 6.92 10.18 -23.00
CA LEU A 160 6.62 10.88 -21.76
C LEU A 160 7.87 11.55 -21.18
N THR A 161 7.68 12.77 -20.69
CA THR A 161 8.70 13.48 -19.90
C THR A 161 8.76 12.97 -18.47
N ASN A 162 9.90 13.17 -17.80
CA ASN A 162 10.05 12.85 -16.37
C ASN A 162 9.00 13.55 -15.49
N GLU A 163 8.60 14.77 -15.85
CA GLU A 163 7.55 15.53 -15.17
C GLU A 163 6.18 14.87 -15.32
N GLU A 164 5.84 14.42 -16.54
CA GLU A 164 4.56 13.74 -16.80
C GLU A 164 4.47 12.39 -16.08
N ILE A 165 5.59 11.66 -15.97
CA ILE A 165 5.68 10.41 -15.22
C ILE A 165 5.53 10.69 -13.73
N THR A 166 6.26 11.68 -13.20
CA THR A 166 6.18 12.08 -11.78
C THR A 166 4.76 12.48 -11.39
N LYS A 167 4.10 13.27 -12.23
CA LYS A 167 2.70 13.66 -12.02
C LYS A 167 1.76 12.46 -12.02
N ALA A 168 1.94 11.53 -12.97
CA ALA A 168 1.11 10.32 -13.05
C ALA A 168 1.29 9.41 -11.83
N VAL A 169 2.53 9.22 -11.37
CA VAL A 169 2.83 8.41 -10.18
C VAL A 169 2.30 9.08 -8.91
N SER A 170 2.42 10.40 -8.79
CA SER A 170 1.94 11.15 -7.62
C SER A 170 0.41 11.17 -7.53
N SER A 171 -0.30 11.02 -8.65
CA SER A 171 -1.77 10.96 -8.69
C SER A 171 -2.34 9.56 -8.43
N LEU A 172 -1.51 8.54 -8.24
CA LEU A 172 -2.02 7.18 -8.05
C LEU A 172 -2.82 7.06 -6.75
N ARG A 173 -3.99 6.43 -6.85
CA ARG A 173 -4.75 5.99 -5.69
C ARG A 173 -4.39 4.55 -5.38
N ILE A 174 -3.75 4.36 -4.23
CA ILE A 174 -3.22 3.07 -3.82
C ILE A 174 -3.98 2.62 -2.59
N SER A 175 -4.56 1.43 -2.68
CA SER A 175 -5.13 0.72 -1.54
C SER A 175 -4.35 -0.55 -1.28
N TYR A 176 -4.51 -1.07 -0.06
CA TYR A 176 -3.93 -2.34 0.34
C TYR A 176 -4.96 -3.19 1.06
N LYS A 177 -4.78 -4.49 0.95
CA LYS A 177 -5.47 -5.50 1.75
C LYS A 177 -4.49 -6.49 2.33
N PHE A 178 -4.87 -7.14 3.41
CA PHE A 178 -4.10 -8.19 4.05
C PHE A 178 -5.05 -9.20 4.68
N ASP A 179 -4.56 -10.43 4.80
CA ASP A 179 -5.25 -11.50 5.47
C ASP A 179 -4.87 -11.55 6.95
N ARG A 180 -5.85 -11.89 7.79
CA ARG A 180 -5.64 -12.19 9.19
C ARG A 180 -6.10 -13.63 9.41
N PRO A 181 -5.21 -14.60 9.61
CA PRO A 181 -5.61 -16.01 9.71
C PRO A 181 -6.71 -16.27 10.74
N GLU A 182 -6.71 -15.50 11.83
CA GLU A 182 -7.64 -15.62 12.94
C GLU A 182 -8.90 -14.73 12.79
N LEU A 183 -9.00 -13.90 11.74
CA LEU A 183 -10.05 -12.90 11.54
C LEU A 183 -10.41 -12.73 10.05
N PHE A 184 -11.26 -11.76 9.73
CA PHE A 184 -11.52 -11.38 8.34
C PHE A 184 -10.37 -10.53 7.77
N SER A 185 -10.11 -10.67 6.47
CA SER A 185 -9.21 -9.80 5.72
C SER A 185 -9.64 -8.34 5.87
N SER A 186 -8.67 -7.44 5.90
CA SER A 186 -8.89 -6.00 6.10
C SER A 186 -7.93 -5.21 5.23
N GLY A 187 -8.17 -3.92 5.11
CA GLY A 187 -7.36 -3.06 4.25
C GLY A 187 -7.58 -1.59 4.54
N GLY A 188 -6.95 -0.77 3.72
CA GLY A 188 -7.10 0.68 3.76
C GLY A 188 -6.52 1.34 2.53
N GLU A 189 -6.67 2.66 2.46
CA GLU A 189 -6.01 3.48 1.45
C GLU A 189 -4.68 4.01 2.00
N ILE A 190 -3.73 4.26 1.11
CA ILE A 190 -2.47 4.94 1.43
C ILE A 190 -2.49 6.33 0.83
N THR A 191 -2.26 7.32 1.68
CA THR A 191 -2.04 8.70 1.25
C THR A 191 -0.61 8.86 0.76
N LEU A 192 -0.44 9.17 -0.53
CA LEU A 192 0.83 9.58 -1.11
C LEU A 192 1.12 11.06 -0.79
N PRO A 193 2.40 11.47 -0.76
CA PRO A 193 2.75 12.88 -0.76
C PRO A 193 2.23 13.55 -2.03
N GLU A 194 2.03 14.87 -1.98
CA GLU A 194 1.60 15.68 -3.14
C GLU A 194 2.52 15.49 -4.36
N THR A 195 3.81 15.27 -4.11
CA THR A 195 4.79 14.91 -5.14
C THR A 195 5.64 13.73 -4.66
N VAL A 196 5.54 12.62 -5.38
CA VAL A 196 6.41 11.45 -5.22
C VAL A 196 7.72 11.73 -5.93
N LEU A 197 8.83 11.69 -5.21
CA LEU A 197 10.16 11.87 -5.81
C LEU A 197 10.57 10.60 -6.58
N LEU A 198 10.82 10.76 -7.88
CA LEU A 198 11.34 9.71 -8.75
C LEU A 198 12.82 10.03 -9.09
N PRO A 199 13.79 9.24 -8.60
CA PRO A 199 15.20 9.52 -8.80
C PRO A 199 15.68 9.04 -10.17
N PHE A 200 15.25 9.73 -11.24
CA PHE A 200 15.57 9.35 -12.63
C PHE A 200 17.08 9.27 -12.91
N ASP A 201 17.86 10.18 -12.34
CA ASP A 201 19.31 10.24 -12.53
C ASP A 201 20.07 9.15 -11.75
N GLU A 202 19.41 8.53 -10.76
CA GLU A 202 19.96 7.42 -9.97
C GLU A 202 19.32 6.08 -10.33
N ALA A 203 18.66 6.00 -11.49
CA ALA A 203 18.02 4.77 -11.96
C ALA A 203 19.06 3.65 -12.02
N LYS A 204 18.85 2.62 -11.19
CA LYS A 204 19.77 1.47 -11.15
C LYS A 204 19.45 0.55 -12.31
N THR A 205 20.47 -0.02 -12.94
CA THR A 205 20.23 -1.16 -13.83
C THR A 205 19.69 -2.31 -12.99
N GLY A 206 18.59 -2.94 -13.45
CA GLY A 206 17.99 -4.08 -12.78
C GLY A 206 19.05 -5.16 -12.48
N GLY A 207 19.14 -5.58 -11.21
CA GLY A 207 20.02 -6.67 -10.76
C GLY A 207 19.26 -7.95 -10.53
#